data_AF-D1B2M3-F1
#
_entry.id   AF-D1B2M3-F1
#
_cell.length_a   1.000
_cell.length_b   1.000
_cell.length_c   1.000
_cell.angle_alpha   90.00
_cell.angle_beta   90.00
_cell.angle_gamma   90.00
#
_symmetry.space_group_name_H-M   'P 1'
#
loop_
_entity.id
_entity.type
_entity.pdbx_description
1 polymer ?
#
loop_
_entity_poly.entity_id
_entity_poly.type
_entity_poly.pdbx_seq_one_letter_code
_entity_poly.pdbx_strand_id
1 'polypeptide(L)'
;MLKLLMSIALSSTFFLMSAYAEEFDVVDVKVIDFLEKSVASNANYTLDKVTILQKEDLPQRKPWRAYLIRVDVLLTKPEQKRISMNDIVFTDGVVLSKDFIELESAQSLKTTLFKSH
;
A
#
# COMPACT_ATOMS: atom_id res chain seq x y z
N MET A 1 -44.05 28.30 7.17
CA MET A 1 -43.22 27.56 6.19
C MET A 1 -41.71 27.71 6.42
N LEU A 2 -41.24 28.79 7.06
CA LEU A 2 -39.80 29.01 7.34
C LEU A 2 -39.18 27.96 8.29
N LYS A 3 -39.94 27.46 9.27
CA LYS A 3 -39.49 26.41 10.22
C LYS A 3 -39.22 25.06 9.55
N LEU A 4 -39.95 24.71 8.48
CA LEU A 4 -39.79 23.44 7.77
C LEU A 4 -38.54 23.45 6.87
N LEU A 5 -38.28 24.56 6.20
CA LEU A 5 -37.06 24.81 5.40
C LEU A 5 -35.80 24.78 6.28
N MET A 6 -35.88 25.34 7.49
CA MET A 6 -34.75 25.38 8.43
C MET A 6 -34.41 23.99 8.99
N SER A 7 -35.41 23.12 9.19
CA SER A 7 -35.17 21.72 9.57
C SER A 7 -34.63 20.84 8.43
N ILE A 8 -34.98 21.12 7.17
CA ILE A 8 -34.40 20.41 6.01
C ILE A 8 -32.93 20.81 5.80
N ALA A 9 -32.60 22.07 6.04
CA ALA A 9 -31.23 22.57 5.92
C ALA A 9 -30.28 22.05 7.02
N LEU A 10 -30.80 21.61 8.17
CA LEU A 10 -29.98 21.07 9.27
C LEU A 10 -29.68 19.57 9.11
N SER A 11 -30.50 18.83 8.35
CA SER A 11 -30.30 17.40 8.07
C SER A 11 -29.35 17.10 6.90
N SER A 12 -29.07 18.07 6.02
CA SER A 12 -28.24 17.87 4.83
C SER A 12 -26.73 17.94 5.11
N THR A 13 -26.30 18.47 6.25
CA THR A 13 -24.88 18.54 6.65
C THR A 13 -24.35 17.24 7.27
N PHE A 14 -25.22 16.30 7.66
CA PHE A 14 -24.78 15.02 8.25
C PHE A 14 -24.38 13.96 7.21
N PHE A 15 -24.76 14.14 5.93
CA PHE A 15 -24.51 13.15 4.88
C PHE A 15 -23.24 13.38 4.04
N LEU A 16 -22.51 14.48 4.25
CA LEU A 16 -21.34 14.82 3.43
C LEU A 16 -19.98 14.50 4.09
N MET A 17 -19.97 13.91 5.29
CA MET A 17 -18.73 13.57 6.01
C MET A 17 -18.27 12.12 5.90
N SER A 18 -19.01 11.23 5.21
CA SER A 18 -18.61 9.82 5.08
C SER A 18 -17.63 9.53 3.94
N ALA A 19 -17.15 10.54 3.21
CA ALA A 19 -16.41 10.35 1.95
C ALA A 19 -14.88 10.25 2.08
N TYR A 20 -14.31 10.38 3.28
CA TYR A 20 -12.85 10.35 3.49
C TYR A 20 -12.42 9.54 4.72
N ALA A 21 -13.21 8.54 5.11
CA ALA A 21 -12.68 7.51 5.99
C ALA A 21 -11.76 6.62 5.14
N GLU A 22 -10.45 6.86 5.21
CA GLU A 22 -9.45 5.88 4.79
C GLU A 22 -9.80 4.56 5.50
N GLU A 23 -10.30 3.58 4.76
CA GLU A 23 -10.69 2.30 5.31
C GLU A 23 -9.42 1.62 5.83
N PHE A 24 -9.25 1.61 7.15
CA PHE A 24 -8.06 1.09 7.81
C PHE A 24 -8.03 -0.43 7.66
N ASP A 25 -7.38 -0.89 6.61
CA ASP A 25 -7.29 -2.30 6.26
C ASP A 25 -6.24 -2.99 7.14
N VAL A 26 -6.67 -3.97 7.94
CA VAL A 26 -5.80 -4.73 8.83
C VAL A 26 -4.66 -5.43 8.08
N VAL A 27 -4.88 -5.79 6.80
CA VAL A 27 -3.85 -6.42 5.97
C VAL A 27 -2.75 -5.41 5.62
N ASP A 28 -3.08 -4.15 5.38
CA ASP A 28 -2.10 -3.11 5.04
C ASP A 28 -1.10 -2.90 6.18
N VAL A 29 -1.59 -2.86 7.42
CA VAL A 29 -0.74 -2.76 8.62
C VAL A 29 0.20 -3.95 8.72
N LYS A 30 -0.32 -5.17 8.51
CA LYS A 30 0.50 -6.39 8.53
C LYS A 30 1.59 -6.36 7.45
N VAL A 31 1.26 -5.86 6.26
CA VAL A 31 2.22 -5.74 5.15
C VAL A 31 3.33 -4.76 5.52
N ILE A 32 2.99 -3.57 6.02
CA ILE A 32 3.97 -2.57 6.45
C ILE A 32 4.86 -3.15 7.55
N ASP A 33 4.27 -3.66 8.63
CA ASP A 33 4.99 -4.23 9.78
C ASP A 33 5.94 -5.37 9.36
N PHE A 34 5.49 -6.22 8.45
CA PHE A 34 6.31 -7.31 7.93
C PHE A 34 7.50 -6.76 7.14
N LEU A 35 7.26 -5.80 6.24
CA LEU A 35 8.30 -5.23 5.40
C LEU A 35 9.34 -4.48 6.21
N GLU A 36 8.92 -3.67 7.20
CA GLU A 36 9.83 -2.95 8.09
C GLU A 36 10.75 -3.90 8.88
N LYS A 37 10.20 -5.03 9.35
CA LYS A 37 10.99 -6.09 9.99
C LYS A 37 11.93 -6.80 9.01
N SER A 38 11.50 -7.00 7.77
CA SER A 38 12.26 -7.74 6.76
C SER A 38 13.44 -6.96 6.18
N VAL A 39 13.35 -5.62 6.13
CA VAL A 39 14.41 -4.71 5.63
C VAL A 39 15.32 -4.25 6.77
N ALA A 40 15.46 -5.07 7.84
CA ALA A 40 16.17 -4.73 9.05
C ALA A 40 17.47 -3.93 8.81
N SER A 41 17.57 -2.76 9.47
CA SER A 41 18.73 -1.86 9.39
C SER A 41 20.04 -2.59 9.66
N ASN A 42 21.10 -2.19 8.96
CA ASN A 42 22.44 -2.75 9.14
C ASN A 42 23.53 -1.66 9.09
N ALA A 43 24.79 -2.07 9.09
CA ALA A 43 25.92 -1.14 9.13
C ALA A 43 26.02 -0.19 7.92
N ASN A 44 25.32 -0.47 6.82
CA ASN A 44 25.38 0.28 5.57
C ASN A 44 24.13 1.14 5.33
N TYR A 45 23.01 0.84 5.97
CA TYR A 45 21.78 1.63 5.85
C TYR A 45 20.88 1.50 7.09
N THR A 46 20.12 2.55 7.34
CA THR A 46 18.98 2.52 8.26
C THR A 46 17.68 2.64 7.47
N LEU A 47 16.71 1.79 7.78
CA LEU A 47 15.35 1.94 7.28
C LEU A 47 14.74 3.22 7.85
N ASP A 48 14.18 4.07 6.98
CA ASP A 48 13.46 5.29 7.37
C ASP A 48 11.95 5.01 7.45
N LYS A 49 11.37 4.53 6.33
CA LYS A 49 9.93 4.26 6.24
C LYS A 49 9.60 3.26 5.14
N VAL A 50 8.54 2.48 5.35
CA VAL A 50 7.82 1.76 4.28
C VAL A 50 6.46 2.42 4.05
N THR A 51 6.11 2.68 2.79
CA THR A 51 4.83 3.29 2.40
C THR A 51 4.15 2.46 1.32
N ILE A 52 2.85 2.21 1.46
CA ILE A 52 2.03 1.66 0.37
C ILE A 52 1.64 2.83 -0.54
N LEU A 53 2.05 2.77 -1.80
CA LEU A 53 1.72 3.77 -2.82
C LEU A 53 0.40 3.43 -3.52
N GLN A 54 0.16 2.14 -3.78
CA GLN A 54 -1.04 1.64 -4.43
C GLN A 54 -1.27 0.19 -4.01
N LYS A 55 -2.53 -0.25 -4.00
CA LYS A 55 -2.90 -1.67 -3.82
C LYS A 55 -4.00 -2.06 -4.77
N GLU A 56 -3.98 -3.31 -5.24
CA GLU A 56 -4.98 -3.86 -6.17
C GLU A 56 -5.24 -5.34 -5.87
N ASP A 57 -6.52 -5.71 -5.72
CA ASP A 57 -6.92 -7.11 -5.60
C ASP A 57 -6.64 -7.84 -6.92
N LEU A 58 -6.16 -9.08 -6.86
CA LEU A 58 -5.97 -9.91 -8.06
C LEU A 58 -7.23 -10.76 -8.29
N PRO A 59 -8.18 -10.37 -9.17
CA PRO A 59 -9.51 -10.97 -9.18
C PRO A 59 -9.49 -12.44 -9.59
N GLN A 60 -8.57 -12.79 -10.51
CA GLN A 60 -8.36 -14.16 -11.01
C GLN A 60 -7.50 -15.03 -10.07
N ARG A 61 -7.01 -14.46 -8.97
CA ARG A 61 -6.06 -15.09 -8.03
C ARG A 61 -6.48 -14.84 -6.59
N LYS A 62 -7.78 -14.74 -6.28
CA LYS A 62 -8.21 -14.53 -4.89
C LYS A 62 -7.67 -15.65 -3.97
N PRO A 63 -7.28 -15.32 -2.72
CA PRO A 63 -7.44 -14.03 -2.05
C PRO A 63 -6.23 -13.09 -2.18
N TRP A 64 -5.41 -13.22 -3.23
CA TRP A 64 -4.21 -12.42 -3.39
C TRP A 64 -4.48 -10.96 -3.78
N ARG A 65 -3.63 -10.08 -3.26
CA ARG A 65 -3.57 -8.65 -3.55
C ARG A 65 -2.14 -8.24 -3.84
N ALA A 66 -1.97 -7.32 -4.78
CA ALA A 66 -0.70 -6.69 -5.09
C ALA A 66 -0.59 -5.32 -4.39
N TYR A 67 0.58 -5.02 -3.87
CA TYR A 67 0.93 -3.76 -3.22
C TYR A 67 2.14 -3.16 -3.91
N LEU A 68 1.97 -1.98 -4.52
CA LEU A 68 3.08 -1.12 -4.91
C LEU A 68 3.55 -0.38 -3.66
N ILE A 69 4.76 -0.69 -3.22
CA ILE A 69 5.38 -0.11 -2.02
C ILE A 69 6.53 0.81 -2.39
N ARG A 70 6.84 1.74 -1.50
CA ARG A 70 8.10 2.48 -1.45
C ARG A 70 8.82 2.16 -0.15
N VAL A 71 10.10 1.84 -0.27
CA VAL A 71 11.01 1.66 0.85
C VAL A 71 12.02 2.78 0.81
N ASP A 72 12.01 3.60 1.86
CA ASP A 72 12.94 4.70 2.04
C ASP A 72 14.03 4.27 3.03
N VAL A 73 15.29 4.35 2.59
CA VAL A 73 16.45 4.05 3.43
C VAL A 73 17.43 5.21 3.42
N LEU A 74 18.13 5.39 4.53
CA LEU A 74 19.29 6.27 4.63
C LEU A 74 20.54 5.40 4.57
N LEU A 75 21.31 5.52 3.49
CA LEU A 75 22.66 4.96 3.45
C LEU A 75 23.53 5.66 4.49
N THR A 76 24.26 4.89 5.28
CA THR A 76 25.16 5.41 6.31
C THR A 76 26.62 5.46 5.86
N LYS A 77 26.96 4.75 4.76
CA LYS A 77 28.30 4.68 4.16
C LYS A 77 28.19 4.52 2.63
N PRO A 78 29.15 5.06 1.84
CA PRO A 78 30.25 5.94 2.24
C PRO A 78 29.81 7.38 2.56
N GLU A 79 28.62 7.77 2.14
CA GLU A 79 28.04 9.10 2.32
C GLU A 79 26.58 8.96 2.78
N GLN A 80 26.13 9.90 3.61
CA GLN A 80 24.74 9.94 4.04
C GLN A 80 23.84 10.34 2.88
N LYS A 81 23.14 9.35 2.33
CA LYS A 81 22.26 9.54 1.17
C LYS A 81 20.94 8.83 1.40
N ARG A 82 19.83 9.56 1.20
CA ARG A 82 18.50 8.96 1.17
C ARG A 82 18.25 8.32 -0.19
N ILE A 83 17.76 7.10 -0.16
CA ILE A 83 17.38 6.34 -1.34
C ILE A 83 15.96 5.85 -1.14
N SER A 84 15.13 6.08 -2.16
CA SER A 84 13.78 5.56 -2.25
C SER A 84 13.73 4.51 -3.33
N MET A 85 13.22 3.32 -2.99
CA MET A 85 13.06 2.21 -3.92
C MET A 85 11.59 1.81 -3.97
N ASN A 86 11.02 1.72 -5.17
CA ASN A 86 9.68 1.16 -5.35
C ASN A 86 9.80 -0.34 -5.64
N ASP A 87 8.89 -1.14 -5.10
CA ASP A 87 8.76 -2.57 -5.42
C ASP A 87 7.27 -2.95 -5.40
N ILE A 88 6.95 -4.11 -5.99
CA ILE A 88 5.63 -4.71 -5.94
C ILE A 88 5.72 -6.00 -5.14
N VAL A 89 4.88 -6.13 -4.12
CA VAL A 89 4.75 -7.34 -3.31
C VAL A 89 3.33 -7.86 -3.36
N PHE A 90 3.18 -9.15 -3.12
CA PHE A 90 1.90 -9.85 -3.20
C PHE A 90 1.59 -10.50 -1.87
N THR A 91 0.34 -10.48 -1.44
CA THR A 91 -0.06 -11.21 -0.23
C THR A 91 -1.49 -11.73 -0.32
N ASP A 92 -1.73 -12.86 0.34
CA ASP A 92 -3.05 -13.41 0.61
C ASP A 92 -3.55 -13.06 2.03
N GLY A 93 -2.82 -12.20 2.75
CA GLY A 93 -3.08 -11.80 4.13
C GLY A 93 -2.36 -12.65 5.19
N VAL A 94 -1.75 -13.77 4.79
CA VAL A 94 -0.99 -14.69 5.67
C VAL A 94 0.46 -14.81 5.20
N VAL A 95 0.67 -14.97 3.89
CA VAL A 95 1.95 -15.10 3.22
C VAL A 95 2.21 -13.86 2.38
N LEU A 96 3.46 -13.39 2.38
CA LEU A 96 3.93 -12.35 1.47
C LEU A 96 4.91 -12.97 0.47
N SER A 97 4.69 -12.70 -0.82
CA SER A 97 5.61 -13.06 -1.90
C SER A 97 6.16 -11.83 -2.57
N LYS A 98 7.48 -11.82 -2.78
CA LYS A 98 8.15 -10.78 -3.58
C LYS A 98 8.01 -11.05 -5.07
N ASP A 99 7.95 -12.30 -5.48
CA ASP A 99 7.83 -12.67 -6.89
C ASP A 99 6.54 -13.46 -7.12
N PHE A 100 5.89 -13.18 -8.24
CA PHE A 100 4.63 -13.82 -8.60
C PHE A 100 4.64 -14.08 -10.10
N ILE A 101 5.12 -15.27 -10.46
CA ILE A 101 5.38 -15.68 -11.84
C ILE A 101 4.27 -16.65 -12.26
N GLU A 102 3.64 -16.36 -13.40
CA GLU A 102 2.67 -17.27 -14.00
C GLU A 102 3.39 -18.40 -14.75
N LEU A 103 3.03 -19.64 -14.44
CA LEU A 103 3.69 -20.81 -15.03
C LEU A 103 3.38 -20.99 -16.52
N GLU A 104 2.17 -20.63 -16.95
CA GLU A 104 1.74 -20.79 -18.34
C GLU A 104 2.47 -19.84 -19.29
N SER A 105 2.67 -18.59 -18.87
CA SER A 105 3.31 -17.55 -19.69
C SER A 105 4.79 -17.35 -19.35
N ALA A 106 5.27 -17.90 -18.24
CA ALA A 106 6.56 -17.59 -17.63
C ALA A 106 6.78 -16.08 -17.34
N GLN A 107 5.71 -15.29 -17.29
CA GLN A 107 5.78 -13.85 -17.04
C GLN A 107 5.56 -13.53 -15.57
N SER A 108 6.29 -12.52 -15.09
CA SER A 108 6.05 -11.93 -13.77
C SER A 108 4.82 -11.03 -13.83
N LEU A 109 3.90 -11.17 -12.87
CA LEU A 109 2.75 -10.27 -12.76
C LEU A 109 3.15 -8.84 -12.37
N LYS A 110 4.40 -8.60 -11.94
CA LYS A 110 4.89 -7.24 -11.67
C LYS A 110 4.84 -6.33 -12.89
N THR A 111 5.02 -6.87 -14.11
CA THR A 111 5.12 -6.07 -15.33
C THR A 111 3.77 -5.60 -15.85
N THR A 112 2.68 -6.22 -15.42
CA THR A 112 1.35 -6.02 -15.99
C THR A 112 0.42 -5.22 -15.09
N LEU A 113 0.65 -5.21 -13.78
CA LEU A 113 -0.30 -4.64 -12.79
C LEU A 113 -0.20 -3.12 -12.64
N PHE A 114 1.01 -2.60 -12.39
CA PHE A 114 1.22 -1.17 -12.21
C PHE A 114 2.02 -0.63 -13.39
N LYS A 115 1.33 -0.02 -14.36
CA LYS A 115 2.00 0.64 -15.49
C LYS A 115 2.85 1.79 -14.95
N SER A 116 4.15 1.81 -15.27
CA SER A 116 4.98 2.99 -15.04
C SER A 116 4.49 4.10 -15.97
N HIS A 117 3.91 5.16 -15.40
CA HIS A 117 3.66 6.40 -16.12
C HIS A 117 4.96 7.19 -16.30
#